data_AF-A0A107AM79-F1
#
_entry.id   AF-A0A107AM79-F1
#
_cell.length_a   1.000
_cell.length_b   1.000
_cell.length_c   1.000
_cell.angle_alpha   90.00
_cell.angle_beta   90.00
_cell.angle_gamma   90.00
#
_symmetry.space_group_name_H-M   'P 1'
#
loop_
_entity.id
_entity.type
_entity.pdbx_description
1 polymer ?
#
loop_
_entity_poly.entity_id
_entity_poly.type
_entity_poly.pdbx_seq_one_letter_code
_entity_poly.pdbx_strand_id
1 'polypeptide(L)'
;MNMTVQVPCGVAHFKRKSNLGPVVAYERTRPVTTRVLRVARLPSSTGKSVLVDAFISERDREHIAPDDKRWIAPDVFRTVAHEYLNRRTVRSFLESGEDEWNFQEVS
;
A
#
# COMPACT_ATOMS: atom_id res chain seq x y z
N MET A 1 -5.54 10.91 8.17
CA MET A 1 -5.38 9.76 9.10
C MET A 1 -3.95 9.22 9.00
N ASN A 2 -3.30 8.76 10.08
CA ASN A 2 -1.96 8.14 9.99
C ASN A 2 -2.06 6.62 9.99
N MET A 3 -1.40 5.95 9.04
CA MET A 3 -1.38 4.49 8.90
C MET A 3 0.00 4.00 8.45
N THR A 4 0.31 2.75 8.77
CA THR A 4 1.49 2.06 8.26
C THR A 4 1.16 1.42 6.91
N VAL A 5 1.74 1.95 5.83
CA VAL A 5 1.49 1.52 4.45
C VAL A 5 2.70 0.78 3.88
N GLN A 6 2.48 -0.03 2.85
CA GLN A 6 3.56 -0.69 2.12
C GLN A 6 4.13 0.24 1.05
N VAL A 7 5.43 0.51 1.08
CA VAL A 7 6.09 1.35 0.08
C VAL A 7 7.09 0.50 -0.71
N PRO A 8 7.08 0.54 -2.06
CA PRO A 8 8.08 -0.15 -2.86
C PRO A 8 9.51 0.23 -2.45
N CYS A 9 10.35 -0.79 -2.26
CA CYS A 9 11.75 -0.64 -1.86
C CYS A 9 12.70 -1.50 -2.70
N GLY A 10 12.33 -1.73 -3.96
CA GLY A 10 13.11 -2.48 -4.94
C GLY A 10 12.44 -3.79 -5.36
N VAL A 11 13.24 -4.67 -5.95
CA VAL A 11 12.79 -5.96 -6.49
C VAL A 11 13.54 -7.09 -5.80
N ALA A 12 12.83 -8.15 -5.46
CA ALA A 12 13.42 -9.37 -4.91
C ALA A 12 13.11 -10.56 -5.83
N HIS A 13 13.87 -11.63 -5.66
CA HIS A 13 13.82 -12.83 -6.50
C HIS A 13 13.73 -14.05 -5.59
N PHE A 14 12.74 -14.92 -5.81
CA PHE A 14 12.71 -16.21 -5.14
C PHE A 14 12.80 -17.35 -6.14
N LYS A 15 13.61 -18.35 -5.80
CA LYS A 15 13.69 -19.62 -6.53
C LYS A 15 12.60 -20.54 -5.97
N ARG A 16 11.80 -21.17 -6.83
CA ARG A 16 10.87 -22.21 -6.37
C ARG A 16 11.67 -23.42 -5.86
N LYS A 17 11.16 -24.06 -4.79
CA LYS A 17 11.72 -25.28 -4.19
C LYS A 17 11.97 -26.28 -5.33
N SER A 18 13.22 -26.78 -5.42
CA SER A 18 13.74 -27.77 -6.39
C SER A 18 14.68 -27.28 -7.51
N ASN A 19 15.15 -26.02 -7.55
CA ASN A 19 16.09 -25.51 -8.57
C ASN A 19 15.63 -25.69 -10.04
N LEU A 20 14.39 -26.13 -10.25
CA LEU A 20 13.77 -26.43 -11.54
C LEU A 20 12.57 -25.48 -11.70
N GLY A 21 12.82 -24.27 -12.19
CA GLY A 21 11.77 -23.32 -12.50
C GLY A 21 12.28 -21.90 -12.69
N PRO A 22 11.53 -21.05 -13.42
CA PRO A 22 11.91 -19.66 -13.66
C PRO A 22 12.01 -18.89 -12.35
N VAL A 23 13.01 -18.01 -12.26
CA VAL A 23 13.13 -17.05 -11.17
C VAL A 23 11.95 -16.09 -11.28
N VAL A 24 11.13 -16.02 -10.23
CA VAL A 24 10.01 -15.08 -10.18
C VAL A 24 10.49 -13.84 -9.47
N ALA A 25 10.51 -12.72 -10.19
CA ALA A 25 10.72 -11.40 -9.61
C ALA A 25 9.41 -10.92 -8.95
N TYR A 26 9.54 -10.30 -7.78
CA TYR A 26 8.43 -9.65 -7.09
C TYR A 26 8.87 -8.30 -6.53
N GLU A 27 7.94 -7.36 -6.47
CA GLU A 27 8.18 -6.07 -5.84
C GLU A 27 8.38 -6.26 -4.34
N ARG A 28 9.50 -5.76 -3.82
CA ARG A 28 9.78 -5.72 -2.39
C ARG A 28 9.15 -4.46 -1.84
N THR A 29 8.45 -4.58 -0.71
CA THR A 29 7.91 -3.43 0.01
C THR A 29 8.49 -3.32 1.40
N ARG A 30 8.44 -2.12 1.98
CA ARG A 30 8.73 -1.85 3.39
C ARG A 30 7.57 -1.09 4.04
N PRO A 31 7.33 -1.28 5.35
CA PRO A 31 6.33 -0.51 6.08
C PRO A 31 6.82 0.94 6.30
N VAL A 32 5.95 1.91 6.03
CA VAL A 32 6.15 3.34 6.32
C VAL A 32 4.91 3.91 6.98
N THR A 33 5.06 4.56 8.14
CA THR A 33 3.95 5.26 8.78
C THR A 33 3.81 6.66 8.18
N THR A 34 2.66 6.93 7.57
CA THR A 34 2.43 8.20 6.89
C THR A 34 0.96 8.60 6.89
N ARG A 35 0.69 9.81 6.41
CA ARG A 35 -0.66 10.36 6.23
C ARG A 35 -1.36 9.68 5.06
N VAL A 36 -2.52 9.10 5.34
CA VAL A 36 -3.47 8.53 4.38
C VAL A 36 -4.65 9.49 4.17
N LEU A 37 -4.97 9.70 2.89
CA LEU A 37 -6.04 10.57 2.39
C LEU A 37 -7.30 9.79 2.02
N ARG A 38 -7.15 8.55 1.54
CA ARG A 38 -8.25 7.66 1.19
C ARG A 38 -7.93 6.23 1.60
N VAL A 39 -8.92 5.50 2.08
CA VAL A 39 -8.91 4.05 2.27
C VAL A 39 -10.03 3.47 1.42
N ALA A 40 -9.77 2.42 0.64
CA ALA A 40 -10.75 1.78 -0.23
C ALA A 40 -10.60 0.26 -0.19
N ARG A 41 -11.68 -0.47 -0.50
CA ARG A 41 -11.63 -1.93 -0.60
C ARG A 41 -10.72 -2.37 -1.73
N LEU A 42 -9.93 -3.42 -1.49
CA LEU A 42 -9.17 -4.05 -2.56
C LEU A 42 -10.08 -5.05 -3.29
N PRO A 43 -10.17 -5.03 -4.63
CA PRO A 43 -11.08 -5.91 -5.37
C PRO A 43 -10.79 -7.41 -5.23
N SER A 44 -9.56 -7.79 -4.86
CA SER A 44 -9.06 -9.17 -5.03
C SER A 44 -8.18 -9.71 -3.88
N SER A 45 -8.02 -9.01 -2.75
CA SER A 45 -7.29 -9.61 -1.61
C SER A 45 -8.22 -10.29 -0.62
N THR A 46 -7.78 -11.47 -0.17
CA THR A 46 -7.98 -11.96 1.20
C THR A 46 -8.18 -10.79 2.15
N GLY A 47 -9.41 -10.63 2.68
CA GLY A 47 -9.97 -9.40 3.24
C GLY A 47 -9.31 -8.83 4.50
N LYS A 48 -7.99 -8.68 4.49
CA LYS A 48 -7.14 -8.14 5.55
C LYS A 48 -6.20 -7.06 5.02
N SER A 49 -6.45 -6.57 3.81
CA SER A 49 -5.68 -5.52 3.16
C SER A 49 -6.63 -4.56 2.48
N VAL A 50 -6.26 -3.28 2.46
CA VAL A 50 -7.04 -2.20 1.87
C VAL A 50 -6.15 -1.38 0.96
N LEU A 51 -6.74 -0.84 -0.09
CA LEU A 51 -6.09 0.14 -0.96
C LEU A 51 -6.07 1.48 -0.23
N VAL A 52 -4.97 2.21 -0.29
CA VAL A 52 -4.83 3.52 0.33
C VAL A 52 -4.15 4.50 -0.59
N ASP A 53 -4.59 5.76 -0.57
CA ASP A 53 -3.89 6.87 -1.18
C ASP A 53 -3.11 7.60 -0.07
N ALA A 54 -1.79 7.48 -0.10
CA ALA A 54 -0.91 7.83 1.00
C ALA A 54 0.14 8.86 0.57
N PHE A 55 0.43 9.82 1.44
CA PHE A 55 1.53 10.76 1.24
C PHE A 55 2.88 10.03 1.40
N ILE A 56 3.80 10.17 0.47
CA ILE A 56 5.13 9.57 0.54
C ILE A 56 6.16 10.70 0.60
N SER A 57 6.93 10.77 1.68
CA SER A 57 8.00 11.76 1.81
C SER A 57 9.08 11.54 0.75
N GLU A 58 9.83 12.58 0.36
CA GLU A 58 10.91 12.43 -0.64
C GLU A 58 11.91 11.33 -0.29
N ARG A 59 12.27 11.21 1.00
CA ARG A 59 13.17 10.16 1.51
C ARG A 59 12.63 8.76 1.28
N ASP A 60 11.30 8.63 1.21
CA ASP A 60 10.66 7.34 1.04
C ASP A 60 10.45 6.94 -0.43
N ARG A 61 10.77 7.82 -1.40
CA ARG A 61 10.55 7.62 -2.84
C ARG A 61 11.71 6.97 -3.58
N GLU A 62 12.84 6.72 -2.92
CA GLU A 62 14.10 6.29 -3.55
C GLU A 62 13.94 5.15 -4.57
N HIS A 63 13.01 4.23 -4.33
CA HIS A 63 12.77 3.06 -5.18
C HIS A 63 11.42 3.08 -5.90
N ILE A 64 10.76 4.23 -5.96
CA ILE A 64 9.52 4.41 -6.72
C ILE A 64 9.86 5.24 -7.96
N ALA A 65 9.53 4.71 -9.13
CA ALA A 65 9.74 5.45 -10.37
C ALA A 65 8.85 6.72 -10.39
N PRO A 66 9.36 7.89 -10.80
CA PRO A 66 8.56 9.12 -10.87
C PRO A 66 7.34 9.02 -11.81
N ASP A 67 7.38 8.14 -12.80
CA ASP A 67 6.33 7.87 -13.79
C ASP A 67 5.46 6.65 -13.42
N ASP A 68 5.63 6.08 -12.23
CA ASP A 68 4.79 4.97 -11.76
C ASP A 68 3.32 5.39 -11.74
N LYS A 69 2.46 4.60 -12.39
CA LYS A 69 1.02 4.86 -12.52
C LYS A 69 0.27 4.90 -11.18
N ARG A 70 0.89 4.43 -10.10
CA ARG A 70 0.36 4.50 -8.74
C ARG A 70 0.50 5.90 -8.13
N TRP A 71 1.26 6.82 -8.71
CA TRP A 71 1.18 8.24 -8.35
C TRP A 71 -0.18 8.82 -8.78
N ILE A 72 -1.00 9.23 -7.81
CA ILE A 72 -2.34 9.79 -8.05
C ILE A 72 -2.30 11.32 -8.05
N ALA A 73 -1.35 11.90 -7.32
CA ALA A 73 -1.07 13.32 -7.26
C ALA A 73 0.40 13.51 -6.87
N PRO A 74 0.95 14.74 -6.92
CA PRO A 74 2.26 15.02 -6.34
C PRO A 74 2.32 14.50 -4.91
N ASP A 75 3.34 13.69 -4.63
CA ASP A 75 3.61 13.10 -3.32
C ASP A 75 2.57 12.09 -2.81
N VAL A 76 1.49 11.82 -3.56
CA VAL A 76 0.43 10.88 -3.16
C VAL A 76 0.52 9.61 -3.99
N PHE A 77 0.86 8.52 -3.32
CA PHE A 77 1.03 7.20 -3.91
C PHE A 77 -0.08 6.26 -3.47
N ARG A 78 -0.66 5.56 -4.45
CA ARG A 78 -1.64 4.51 -4.24
C ARG A 78 -0.95 3.20 -3.91
N THR A 79 -1.18 2.69 -2.72
CA THR A 79 -0.58 1.46 -2.23
C THR A 79 -1.52 0.69 -1.31
N VAL A 80 -0.99 -0.28 -0.57
CA VAL A 80 -1.74 -1.17 0.30
C VAL A 80 -1.37 -0.92 1.76
N ALA A 81 -2.38 -0.95 2.63
CA ALA A 81 -2.21 -1.08 4.07
C ALA A 81 -2.76 -2.44 4.53
N HIS A 82 -2.03 -3.11 5.41
CA HIS A 82 -2.45 -4.40 5.95
C HIS A 82 -3.06 -4.25 7.35
N GLU A 83 -4.03 -5.09 7.66
CA GLU A 83 -4.71 -5.14 8.95
C GLU A 83 -3.72 -5.40 10.10
N TYR A 84 -2.76 -6.31 9.93
CA TYR A 84 -1.83 -6.65 11.03
C TYR A 84 -0.95 -5.47 11.49
N LEU A 85 -0.75 -4.46 10.64
CA LEU A 85 -0.04 -3.22 10.98
C LEU A 85 -0.99 -2.07 11.39
N ASN A 86 -2.28 -2.19 11.08
CA ASN A 86 -3.28 -1.14 11.24
C ASN A 86 -4.58 -1.68 11.83
N ARG A 87 -4.46 -2.56 12.83
CA ARG A 87 -5.54 -3.47 13.25
C ARG A 87 -6.83 -2.74 13.56
N ARG A 88 -6.77 -1.65 14.32
CA ARG A 88 -7.95 -0.86 14.68
C ARG A 88 -8.62 -0.27 13.45
N THR A 89 -7.86 0.42 12.60
CA THR A 89 -8.40 1.21 11.49
C THR A 89 -8.89 0.34 10.34
N VAL A 90 -8.07 -0.61 9.88
CA VAL A 90 -8.42 -1.48 8.75
C VAL A 90 -9.58 -2.40 9.12
N ARG A 91 -9.59 -2.94 10.35
CA ARG A 91 -10.71 -3.77 10.80
C ARG A 91 -12.01 -2.97 10.86
N SER A 92 -12.00 -1.78 11.46
CA SER A 92 -13.20 -0.92 11.50
C SER A 92 -13.69 -0.55 10.10
N PHE A 93 -12.80 -0.24 9.16
CA PHE A 93 -13.19 0.00 7.77
C PHE A 93 -13.83 -1.23 7.12
N LEU A 94 -13.21 -2.40 7.27
CA LEU A 94 -13.73 -3.63 6.69
C LEU A 94 -15.09 -4.01 7.27
N GLU A 95 -15.26 -3.87 8.59
CA GLU A 95 -16.52 -4.14 9.32
C GLU A 95 -17.63 -3.12 9.00
N SER A 96 -17.29 -1.89 8.60
CA SER A 96 -18.27 -0.86 8.25
C SER A 96 -19.14 -1.22 7.04
N GLY A 97 -18.65 -2.09 6.16
CA GLY A 97 -19.30 -2.39 4.87
C GLY A 97 -19.12 -1.31 3.80
N GLU A 98 -18.54 -0.15 4.12
CA GLU A 98 -18.32 0.94 3.16
C GLU A 98 -17.27 0.58 2.11
N ASP A 99 -17.41 1.14 0.90
CA ASP A 99 -16.46 0.92 -0.20
C ASP A 99 -15.18 1.76 -0.08
N GLU A 100 -15.30 2.95 0.52
CA GLU A 100 -14.18 3.86 0.76
C GLU A 100 -14.43 4.82 1.93
N TRP A 101 -13.35 5.21 2.60
CA TRP A 101 -13.28 6.32 3.55
C TRP A 101 -12.37 7.42 2.99
N ASN A 102 -12.88 8.65 2.92
CA ASN A 102 -12.13 9.82 2.49
C ASN A 102 -11.80 10.72 3.69
N PHE A 103 -10.55 11.18 3.74
CA PHE A 103 -9.99 11.99 4.84
C PHE A 103 -9.42 13.33 4.37
N GLN A 104 -9.67 13.74 3.13
CA GLN A 104 -9.36 15.10 2.70
C GLN A 104 -10.27 16.05 3.45
N GLU A 105 -9.68 16.98 4.21
CA GLU A 105 -10.41 18.15 4.70
C GLU A 105 -10.83 18.96 3.47
N VAL A 106 -12.13 19.18 3.33
CA VAL A 106 -12.68 20.16 2.40
C VAL A 106 -12.20 21.52 2.92
N SER A 107 -11.18 22.08 2.27
CA SER A 107 -10.74 23.46 2.49
C SER A 107 -11.74 24.43 1.88
#